data_AF-A0A835Q9N7-F1
#
_entry.id   AF-A0A835Q9N7-F1
#
_cell.length_a   1.000
_cell.length_b   1.000
_cell.length_c   1.000
_cell.angle_alpha   90.00
_cell.angle_beta   90.00
_cell.angle_gamma   90.00
#
_symmetry.space_group_name_H-M   'P 1'
#
loop_
_entity.id
_entity.type
_entity.pdbx_description
1 polymer ?
#
loop_
_entity_poly.entity_id
_entity_poly.type
_entity_poly.pdbx_seq_one_letter_code
_entity_poly.pdbx_strand_id
1 'polypeptide(L)'
;MESLKQRIAFIDRRGPELEAEKKVAAASRNFKEAGRISAEAKTLSSEKENLLNELNKAVRGLEKLEGDMKGTIAKMQEHEVLVSQKEEEAAVAGFKRLQLVSIAARAERLAALKLGDSEEGELLLKEAEAAEERARELGQIYNLNMDNFETMSEHVVSVALITTCSGEQLAEIAASFKPSIADT
;
A
#
# COMPACT_ATOMS: atom_id res chain seq x y z
N MET A 1 7.58 -17.60 29.70
CA MET A 1 6.36 -18.33 30.10
C MET A 1 6.62 -19.78 30.47
N GLU A 2 7.46 -20.53 29.74
CA GLU A 2 7.82 -21.92 30.06
C GLU A 2 8.32 -22.09 31.51
N SER A 3 9.26 -21.25 31.94
CA SER A 3 9.79 -21.25 33.31
C SER A 3 8.73 -20.97 34.38
N LEU A 4 7.80 -20.03 34.14
CA LEU A 4 6.68 -19.74 35.05
C LEU A 4 5.74 -20.96 35.17
N LYS A 5 5.39 -21.58 34.03
CA LYS A 5 4.55 -22.79 33.98
C LYS A 5 5.20 -23.96 34.71
N GLN A 6 6.51 -24.17 34.53
CA GLN A 6 7.28 -25.19 35.24
C GLN A 6 7.27 -24.96 36.75
N ARG A 7 7.43 -23.71 37.21
CA ARG A 7 7.41 -23.37 38.64
C ARG A 7 6.02 -23.56 39.25
N ILE A 8 4.96 -23.15 38.55
CA ILE A 8 3.58 -23.41 38.98
C ILE A 8 3.32 -24.91 39.09
N ALA A 9 3.72 -25.71 38.09
CA ALA A 9 3.55 -27.15 38.10
C ALA A 9 4.35 -27.84 39.23
N PHE A 10 5.53 -27.31 39.59
CA PHE A 10 6.27 -27.76 40.76
C PHE A 10 5.49 -27.51 42.05
N ILE A 11 4.95 -26.30 42.23
CA ILE A 11 4.16 -25.94 43.42
C ILE A 11 2.90 -26.81 43.52
N ASP A 12 2.24 -27.09 42.41
CA ASP A 12 1.05 -27.96 42.34
C ASP A 12 1.33 -29.39 42.81
N ARG A 13 2.54 -29.90 42.57
CA ARG A 13 2.97 -31.21 43.07
C ARG A 13 3.38 -31.17 44.53
N ARG A 14 4.09 -30.11 44.97
CA ARG A 14 4.61 -29.99 46.33
C ARG A 14 3.52 -29.68 47.38
N GLY A 15 2.45 -28.98 47.00
CA GLY A 15 1.36 -28.63 47.92
C GLY A 15 0.72 -29.83 48.63
N PRO A 16 0.26 -30.86 47.91
CA PRO A 16 -0.26 -32.08 48.51
C PRO A 16 0.74 -32.82 49.42
N GLU A 17 2.02 -32.84 49.05
CA GLU A 17 3.08 -33.45 49.87
C GLU A 17 3.24 -32.73 51.21
N LEU A 18 3.30 -31.39 51.20
CA LEU A 18 3.37 -30.59 52.41
C LEU A 18 2.13 -30.78 53.30
N GLU A 19 0.93 -30.94 52.71
CA GLU A 19 -0.28 -31.21 53.50
C GLU A 19 -0.24 -32.59 54.17
N ALA A 20 0.31 -33.60 53.49
CA ALA A 20 0.51 -34.93 54.06
C ALA A 20 1.57 -34.92 55.17
N GLU A 21 2.73 -34.28 54.94
CA GLU A 21 3.80 -34.12 55.93
C GLU A 21 3.30 -33.38 57.18
N LYS A 22 2.50 -32.32 57.00
CA LYS A 22 1.88 -31.56 58.10
C LYS A 22 0.98 -32.44 58.96
N LYS A 23 0.14 -33.27 58.33
CA LYS A 23 -0.77 -34.20 59.04
C LYS A 23 0.01 -35.24 59.85
N VAL A 24 1.08 -35.78 59.29
CA VAL A 24 1.97 -36.73 60.00
C VAL A 24 2.65 -36.07 61.19
N ALA A 25 3.20 -34.86 61.01
CA ALA A 25 3.83 -34.11 62.10
C ALA A 25 2.84 -33.79 63.23
N ALA A 26 1.61 -33.39 62.89
CA ALA A 26 0.55 -33.14 63.86
C ALA A 26 0.11 -34.41 64.60
N ALA A 27 -0.05 -35.55 63.89
CA ALA A 27 -0.41 -36.84 64.48
C ALA A 27 0.66 -37.35 65.47
N SER A 28 1.93 -37.08 65.18
CA SER A 28 3.08 -37.36 66.06
C SER A 28 3.25 -36.32 67.18
N ARG A 29 2.30 -35.39 67.35
CA ARG A 29 2.33 -34.29 68.34
C ARG A 29 3.54 -33.35 68.20
N ASN A 30 4.16 -33.31 67.01
CA ASN A 30 5.23 -32.38 66.67
C ASN A 30 4.65 -31.08 66.06
N PHE A 31 4.01 -30.27 66.90
CA PHE A 31 3.31 -29.06 66.46
C PHE A 31 4.24 -27.98 65.89
N LYS A 32 5.50 -27.93 66.34
CA LYS A 32 6.49 -26.99 65.82
C LYS A 32 6.78 -27.28 64.34
N GLU A 33 6.97 -28.54 64.00
CA GLU A 33 7.22 -28.95 62.62
C GLU A 33 5.97 -28.82 61.74
N ALA A 34 4.79 -29.19 62.27
CA ALA A 34 3.52 -28.94 61.57
C ALA A 34 3.30 -27.45 61.28
N GLY A 35 3.66 -26.56 62.21
CA GLY A 35 3.62 -25.11 62.03
C GLY A 35 4.60 -24.62 60.94
N ARG A 36 5.82 -25.15 60.92
CA ARG A 36 6.82 -24.84 59.89
C ARG A 36 6.34 -25.25 58.49
N ILE A 37 5.86 -26.48 58.35
CA ILE A 37 5.32 -27.01 57.08
C ILE A 37 4.09 -26.21 56.63
N SER A 38 3.22 -25.82 57.56
CA SER A 38 2.07 -24.96 57.25
C SER A 38 2.49 -23.58 56.73
N ALA A 39 3.56 -23.00 57.28
CA ALA A 39 4.10 -21.72 56.81
C ALA A 39 4.70 -21.86 55.40
N GLU A 40 5.44 -22.94 55.13
CA GLU A 40 5.99 -23.26 53.81
C GLU A 40 4.89 -23.41 52.76
N ALA A 41 3.83 -24.18 53.07
CA ALA A 41 2.68 -24.35 52.19
C ALA A 41 1.99 -23.02 51.87
N LYS A 42 1.84 -22.13 52.88
CA LYS A 42 1.27 -20.79 52.68
C LYS A 42 2.15 -19.93 51.76
N THR A 43 3.46 -19.95 51.95
CA THR A 43 4.42 -19.22 51.10
C THR A 43 4.33 -19.69 49.66
N LEU A 44 4.39 -20.99 49.40
CA LEU A 44 4.27 -21.54 48.05
C LEU A 44 2.91 -21.23 47.41
N SER A 45 1.83 -21.24 48.20
CA SER A 45 0.50 -20.84 47.71
C SER A 45 0.48 -19.38 47.24
N SER A 46 1.07 -18.47 48.02
CA SER A 46 1.16 -17.05 47.63
C SER A 46 2.07 -16.84 46.42
N GLU A 47 3.17 -17.60 46.32
CA GLU A 47 4.05 -17.59 45.15
C GLU A 47 3.28 -18.01 43.89
N LYS A 48 2.52 -19.12 43.96
CA LYS A 48 1.71 -19.61 42.84
C LYS A 48 0.70 -18.57 42.37
N GLU A 49 0.00 -17.90 43.29
CA GLU A 49 -0.98 -16.87 42.94
C GLU A 49 -0.31 -15.71 42.18
N ASN A 50 0.85 -15.25 42.64
CA ASN A 50 1.63 -14.22 41.96
C ASN A 50 2.07 -14.67 40.56
N LEU A 51 2.61 -15.89 40.43
CA LEU A 51 3.02 -16.45 39.14
C LEU A 51 1.85 -16.59 38.16
N LEU A 52 0.68 -16.98 38.64
CA LEU A 52 -0.54 -17.04 37.82
C LEU A 52 -0.98 -15.64 37.36
N ASN A 53 -0.91 -14.64 38.24
CA ASN A 53 -1.22 -13.27 37.88
C ASN A 53 -0.28 -12.72 36.81
N GLU A 54 1.03 -12.98 36.94
CA GLU A 54 2.03 -12.63 35.93
C GLU A 54 1.78 -13.34 34.60
N LEU A 55 1.51 -14.65 34.64
CA LEU A 55 1.19 -15.43 33.44
C LEU A 55 -0.04 -14.89 32.73
N ASN A 56 -1.13 -14.65 33.47
CA ASN A 56 -2.37 -14.10 32.92
C ASN A 56 -2.18 -12.70 32.33
N LYS A 57 -1.34 -11.86 32.95
CA LYS A 57 -0.98 -10.55 32.41
C LYS A 57 -0.20 -10.68 31.10
N ALA A 58 0.75 -11.61 31.03
CA ALA A 58 1.53 -11.87 29.83
C ALA A 58 0.64 -12.38 28.68
N VAL A 59 -0.27 -13.32 28.97
CA VAL A 59 -1.24 -13.86 27.99
C VAL A 59 -2.13 -12.75 27.43
N ARG A 60 -2.77 -11.94 28.29
CA ARG A 60 -3.58 -10.80 27.83
C ARG A 60 -2.79 -9.79 27.00
N GLY A 61 -1.52 -9.58 27.36
CA GLY A 61 -0.61 -8.72 26.58
C GLY A 61 -0.37 -9.26 25.17
N LEU A 62 -0.19 -10.58 25.04
CA LEU A 62 -0.03 -11.24 23.74
C LEU A 62 -1.32 -11.22 22.91
N GLU A 63 -2.47 -11.49 23.52
CA GLU A 63 -3.77 -11.43 22.83
C GLU A 63 -4.04 -10.04 22.26
N LYS A 64 -3.75 -9.00 23.06
CA LYS A 64 -3.84 -7.61 22.60
C LYS A 64 -2.89 -7.35 21.42
N LEU A 65 -1.63 -7.75 21.56
CA LEU A 65 -0.62 -7.54 20.51
C LEU A 65 -1.02 -8.26 19.20
N GLU A 66 -1.53 -9.48 19.30
CA GLU A 66 -2.04 -10.23 18.13
C GLU A 66 -3.22 -9.50 17.47
N GLY A 67 -4.14 -8.95 18.26
CA GLY A 67 -5.23 -8.11 17.77
C GLY A 67 -4.73 -6.85 17.04
N ASP A 68 -3.80 -6.13 17.65
CA ASP A 68 -3.20 -4.92 17.08
C ASP A 68 -2.44 -5.24 15.77
N MET A 69 -1.72 -6.36 15.73
CA MET A 69 -1.04 -6.86 14.52
C MET A 69 -2.04 -7.18 13.40
N LYS A 70 -3.12 -7.92 13.70
CA LYS A 70 -4.16 -8.23 12.72
C LYS A 70 -4.81 -6.96 12.16
N GLY A 71 -5.10 -5.99 13.03
CA GLY A 71 -5.64 -4.69 12.61
C GLY A 71 -4.67 -3.91 11.70
N THR A 72 -3.37 -3.97 11.98
CA THR A 72 -2.34 -3.34 11.16
C THR A 72 -2.23 -4.02 9.78
N ILE A 73 -2.22 -5.35 9.74
CA ILE A 73 -2.18 -6.13 8.50
C ILE A 73 -3.39 -5.80 7.61
N ALA A 74 -4.60 -5.74 8.19
CA ALA A 74 -5.80 -5.41 7.43
C ALA A 74 -5.72 -4.02 6.77
N LYS A 75 -5.23 -3.02 7.50
CA LYS A 75 -5.00 -1.67 6.95
C LYS A 75 -3.93 -1.66 5.86
N MET A 76 -2.85 -2.42 6.02
CA MET A 76 -1.82 -2.53 5.00
C MET A 76 -2.37 -3.11 3.69
N GLN A 77 -3.20 -4.15 3.77
CA GLN A 77 -3.84 -4.75 2.60
C GLN A 77 -4.82 -3.77 1.92
N GLU A 78 -5.60 -3.02 2.70
CA GLU A 78 -6.47 -1.96 2.16
C GLU A 78 -5.66 -0.88 1.41
N HIS A 79 -4.54 -0.44 2.00
CA HIS A 79 -3.66 0.54 1.37
C HIS A 79 -2.97 -0.01 0.11
N GLU A 80 -2.57 -1.27 0.09
CA GLU A 80 -1.97 -1.90 -1.09
C GLU A 80 -2.95 -1.90 -2.27
N VAL A 81 -4.22 -2.25 -2.03
CA VAL A 81 -5.28 -2.17 -3.06
C VAL A 81 -5.45 -0.74 -3.57
N LEU A 82 -5.50 0.24 -2.67
CA LEU A 82 -5.65 1.65 -3.05
C LEU A 82 -4.45 2.17 -3.85
N VAL A 83 -3.22 1.79 -3.47
CA VAL A 83 -2.00 2.18 -4.18
C VAL A 83 -2.02 1.60 -5.60
N SER A 84 -2.31 0.31 -5.76
CA SER A 84 -2.37 -0.30 -7.11
C SER A 84 -3.43 0.36 -8.00
N GLN A 85 -4.60 0.70 -7.44
CA GLN A 85 -5.63 1.45 -8.18
C GLN A 85 -5.13 2.85 -8.61
N LYS A 86 -4.42 3.56 -7.73
CA LYS A 86 -3.87 4.89 -8.05
C LYS A 86 -2.72 4.84 -9.04
N GLU A 87 -1.91 3.79 -9.01
CA GLU A 87 -0.86 3.56 -10.01
C GLU A 87 -1.48 3.31 -11.40
N GLU A 88 -2.54 2.51 -11.48
CA GLU A 88 -3.27 2.28 -12.73
C GLU A 88 -3.93 3.58 -13.24
N GLU A 89 -4.64 4.33 -12.39
CA GLU A 89 -5.22 5.63 -12.76
C GLU A 89 -4.14 6.61 -13.27
N ALA A 90 -2.99 6.67 -12.60
CA ALA A 90 -1.87 7.52 -12.97
C ALA A 90 -1.23 7.08 -14.30
N ALA A 91 -1.12 5.77 -14.54
CA ALA A 91 -0.63 5.23 -15.80
C ALA A 91 -1.55 5.59 -16.95
N VAL A 92 -2.88 5.44 -16.79
CA VAL A 92 -3.86 5.85 -17.80
C VAL A 92 -3.78 7.35 -18.08
N ALA A 93 -3.74 8.18 -17.04
CA ALA A 93 -3.63 9.64 -17.21
C ALA A 93 -2.31 10.03 -17.89
N GLY A 94 -1.20 9.42 -17.48
CA GLY A 94 0.13 9.64 -18.05
C GLY A 94 0.20 9.24 -19.52
N PHE A 95 -0.37 8.10 -19.88
CA PHE A 95 -0.45 7.62 -21.26
C PHE A 95 -1.19 8.60 -22.15
N LYS A 96 -2.41 9.02 -21.75
CA LYS A 96 -3.21 10.00 -22.50
C LYS A 96 -2.48 11.34 -22.65
N ARG A 97 -1.79 11.79 -21.60
CA ARG A 97 -1.00 13.02 -21.63
C ARG A 97 0.15 12.92 -22.63
N LEU A 98 0.89 11.81 -22.66
CA LEU A 98 1.99 11.61 -23.60
C LEU A 98 1.51 11.60 -25.05
N GLN A 99 0.34 11.00 -25.33
CA GLN A 99 -0.27 11.07 -26.65
C GLN A 99 -0.61 12.51 -27.06
N LEU A 100 -1.21 13.29 -26.17
CA LEU A 100 -1.48 14.71 -26.43
C LEU A 100 -0.20 15.52 -26.68
N VAL A 101 0.87 15.25 -25.93
CA VAL A 101 2.18 15.89 -26.13
C VAL A 101 2.74 15.57 -27.51
N SER A 102 2.69 14.31 -27.94
CA SER A 102 3.15 13.95 -29.29
C SER A 102 2.35 14.67 -30.37
N ILE A 103 1.02 14.64 -30.29
CA ILE A 103 0.14 15.28 -31.27
C ILE A 103 0.40 16.79 -31.32
N ALA A 104 0.51 17.44 -30.16
CA ALA A 104 0.81 18.87 -30.08
C ALA A 104 2.18 19.20 -30.68
N ALA A 105 3.23 18.45 -30.33
CA ALA A 105 4.57 18.64 -30.88
C ALA A 105 4.59 18.44 -32.41
N ARG A 106 3.82 17.49 -32.95
CA ARG A 106 3.65 17.32 -34.41
C ARG A 106 2.94 18.50 -35.06
N ALA A 107 1.91 19.06 -34.42
CA ALA A 107 1.20 20.24 -34.91
C ALA A 107 2.09 21.49 -34.90
N GLU A 108 2.86 21.70 -33.83
CA GLU A 108 3.84 22.79 -33.74
C GLU A 108 4.98 22.61 -34.74
N ARG A 109 5.44 21.38 -34.96
CA ARG A 109 6.44 21.09 -35.99
C ARG A 109 5.97 21.53 -37.37
N LEU A 110 4.71 21.21 -37.73
CA LEU A 110 4.13 21.64 -39.00
C LEU A 110 4.10 23.17 -39.12
N ALA A 111 3.86 23.88 -38.02
CA ALA A 111 3.93 25.34 -37.98
C ALA A 111 5.34 25.86 -38.20
N ALA A 112 6.32 25.37 -37.44
CA ALA A 112 7.72 25.76 -37.55
C ALA A 112 8.24 25.59 -38.98
N LEU A 113 7.97 24.44 -39.60
CA LEU A 113 8.35 24.17 -40.99
C LEU A 113 7.68 25.12 -41.99
N LYS A 114 6.40 25.46 -41.79
CA LYS A 114 5.70 26.46 -42.63
C LYS A 114 6.28 27.86 -42.48
N LEU A 115 6.78 28.19 -41.29
CA LEU A 115 7.42 29.47 -40.98
C LEU A 115 8.91 29.51 -41.37
N GLY A 116 9.46 28.42 -41.91
CA GLY A 116 10.85 28.32 -42.34
C GLY A 116 11.85 28.04 -41.23
N ASP A 117 11.38 27.70 -40.03
CA ASP A 117 12.22 27.32 -38.89
C ASP A 117 12.44 25.80 -38.86
N SER A 118 13.48 25.36 -39.58
CA SER A 118 13.81 23.94 -39.70
C SER A 118 14.49 23.37 -38.45
N GLU A 119 15.18 24.20 -37.67
CA GLU A 119 15.83 23.78 -36.42
C GLU A 119 14.77 23.44 -35.36
N GLU A 120 13.81 24.35 -35.17
CA GLU A 120 12.68 24.12 -34.28
C GLU A 120 11.83 22.92 -34.74
N GLY A 121 11.61 22.78 -36.05
CA GLY A 121 10.90 21.63 -36.61
C GLY A 121 11.56 20.28 -36.31
N GLU A 122 12.89 20.21 -36.25
CA GLU A 122 13.64 19.00 -35.91
C GLU A 122 13.62 18.71 -34.39
N LEU A 123 13.68 19.76 -33.57
CA LEU A 123 13.54 19.62 -32.11
C LEU A 123 12.15 19.07 -31.73
N LEU A 124 11.10 19.62 -32.34
CA LEU A 124 9.72 19.19 -32.11
C LEU A 124 9.44 17.77 -32.62
N LEU A 125 10.14 17.33 -33.68
CA LEU A 125 10.06 15.93 -34.13
C LEU A 125 10.58 14.98 -33.04
N LYS A 126 11.75 15.30 -32.46
CA LYS A 126 12.35 14.50 -31.40
C LYS A 126 11.48 14.48 -30.14
N GLU A 127 10.84 15.60 -29.81
CA GLU A 127 9.88 15.65 -28.69
C GLU A 127 8.68 14.73 -28.93
N ALA A 128 8.09 14.76 -30.14
CA ALA A 128 6.97 13.90 -30.49
C ALA A 128 7.34 12.41 -30.42
N GLU A 129 8.48 12.02 -31.01
CA GLU A 129 8.96 10.63 -31.01
C GLU A 129 9.30 10.15 -29.59
N ALA A 130 9.90 11.00 -28.76
CA ALA A 130 10.19 10.67 -27.37
C ALA A 130 8.91 10.48 -26.54
N ALA A 131 7.88 11.28 -26.78
CA ALA A 131 6.58 11.14 -26.13
C ALA A 131 5.87 9.85 -26.58
N GLU A 132 5.94 9.50 -27.86
CA GLU A 132 5.40 8.24 -28.41
C GLU A 132 6.08 7.01 -27.86
N GLU A 133 7.41 7.01 -27.75
CA GLU A 133 8.15 5.88 -27.18
C GLU A 133 7.73 5.62 -25.74
N ARG A 134 7.70 6.68 -24.91
CA ARG A 134 7.25 6.57 -23.51
C ARG A 134 5.80 6.13 -23.40
N ALA A 135 4.92 6.60 -24.29
CA ALA A 135 3.54 6.17 -24.32
C ALA A 135 3.44 4.67 -24.67
N ARG A 136 4.24 4.19 -25.62
CA ARG A 136 4.30 2.78 -26.01
C ARG A 136 4.79 1.89 -24.86
N GLU A 137 5.87 2.27 -24.19
CA GLU A 137 6.39 1.55 -23.03
C GLU A 137 5.33 1.47 -21.92
N LEU A 138 4.69 2.59 -21.58
CA LEU A 138 3.66 2.65 -20.55
C LEU A 138 2.42 1.83 -20.94
N GLY A 139 2.03 1.89 -22.21
CA GLY A 139 0.93 1.10 -22.77
C GLY A 139 1.19 -0.40 -22.72
N GLN A 140 2.43 -0.85 -22.91
CA GLN A 140 2.80 -2.27 -22.77
C GLN A 140 2.74 -2.74 -21.31
N ILE A 141 3.23 -1.93 -20.37
CA ILE A 141 3.25 -2.28 -18.94
C ILE A 141 1.82 -2.44 -18.39
N TYR A 142 0.90 -1.57 -18.81
CA TYR A 142 -0.47 -1.50 -18.28
C TYR A 142 -1.54 -2.03 -19.27
N ASN A 143 -1.15 -2.65 -20.39
CA ASN A 143 -2.04 -3.12 -21.47
C ASN A 143 -3.06 -2.05 -21.94
N LEU A 144 -2.60 -0.83 -22.18
CA LEU A 144 -3.44 0.28 -22.63
C LEU A 144 -3.51 0.31 -24.16
N ASN A 145 -4.73 0.42 -24.71
CA ASN A 145 -4.95 0.49 -26.16
C ASN A 145 -4.68 1.89 -26.72
N MET A 146 -4.00 1.95 -27.87
CA MET A 146 -3.70 3.19 -28.60
C MET A 146 -4.86 3.68 -29.48
N ASP A 147 -5.80 2.81 -29.85
CA ASP A 147 -6.75 3.01 -30.96
C ASP A 147 -7.73 4.18 -30.78
N ASN A 148 -8.02 4.60 -29.54
CA ASN A 148 -8.97 5.70 -29.28
C ASN A 148 -8.41 7.11 -29.54
N PHE A 149 -7.13 7.24 -29.88
CA PHE A 149 -6.44 8.54 -29.96
C PHE A 149 -5.98 8.95 -31.36
N GLU A 150 -5.93 8.02 -32.33
CA GLU A 150 -5.68 8.38 -33.73
C GLU A 150 -6.70 9.42 -34.24
N THR A 151 -7.95 9.31 -33.79
CA THR A 151 -9.03 10.26 -34.06
C THR A 151 -8.80 11.66 -33.46
N MET A 152 -8.01 11.82 -32.40
CA MET A 152 -7.70 13.15 -31.84
C MET A 152 -6.56 13.87 -32.56
N SER A 153 -5.67 13.14 -33.25
CA SER A 153 -4.58 13.75 -34.00
C SER A 153 -5.08 14.61 -35.17
N GLU A 154 -6.28 14.32 -35.68
CA GLU A 154 -6.87 15.05 -36.80
C GLU A 154 -7.44 16.42 -36.40
N HIS A 155 -7.43 16.79 -35.11
CA HIS A 155 -8.14 17.96 -34.59
C HIS A 155 -7.27 19.01 -33.87
N VAL A 156 -5.94 18.91 -33.95
CA VAL A 156 -5.03 19.83 -33.24
C VAL A 156 -4.36 20.80 -34.21
N VAL A 157 -4.39 22.10 -33.87
CA VAL A 157 -3.72 23.19 -34.60
C VAL A 157 -2.75 23.90 -33.67
N SER A 158 -1.56 24.20 -34.16
CA SER A 158 -0.59 25.05 -33.48
C SER A 158 -1.11 26.47 -33.28
N VAL A 159 -0.89 27.03 -32.10
CA VAL A 159 -1.23 28.44 -31.83
C VAL A 159 -0.41 29.39 -32.69
N ALA A 160 0.84 29.04 -33.02
CA ALA A 160 1.68 29.84 -33.89
C ALA A 160 1.07 29.98 -35.29
N LEU A 161 0.42 28.94 -35.83
CA LEU A 161 -0.33 29.07 -37.09
C LEU A 161 -1.56 29.96 -36.92
N ILE A 162 -2.27 29.84 -35.81
CA ILE A 162 -3.47 30.66 -35.54
C ILE A 162 -3.12 32.15 -35.52
N THR A 163 -1.97 32.52 -34.94
CA THR A 163 -1.56 33.91 -34.78
C THR A 163 -0.87 34.50 -36.01
N THR A 164 -0.33 33.66 -36.90
CA THR A 164 0.42 34.11 -38.09
C THR A 164 -0.38 34.06 -39.38
N CYS A 165 -1.46 33.26 -39.45
CA CYS A 165 -2.29 33.15 -40.63
C CYS A 165 -3.31 34.30 -40.77
N SER A 166 -3.64 34.64 -42.02
CA SER A 166 -4.74 35.56 -42.33
C SER A 166 -6.10 34.92 -42.06
N GLY A 167 -7.17 35.73 -41.96
CA GLY A 167 -8.53 35.21 -41.76
C GLY A 167 -8.99 34.22 -42.84
N GLU A 168 -8.56 34.40 -44.09
CA GLU A 168 -8.85 33.48 -45.21
C GLU A 168 -8.11 32.15 -45.04
N GLN A 169 -6.84 32.19 -44.65
CA GLN A 169 -6.02 31.00 -44.36
C GLN A 169 -6.55 30.22 -43.15
N LEU A 170 -7.03 30.93 -42.12
CA LEU A 170 -7.66 30.30 -40.96
C LEU A 170 -9.00 29.64 -41.32
N ALA A 171 -9.78 30.24 -42.21
CA ALA A 171 -11.02 29.65 -42.71
C ALA A 171 -10.76 28.36 -43.50
N GLU A 172 -9.69 28.32 -44.29
CA GLU A 172 -9.26 27.11 -45.01
C GLU A 172 -8.79 26.00 -44.04
N ILE A 173 -7.98 26.35 -43.03
CA ILE A 173 -7.56 25.42 -41.98
C ILE A 173 -8.77 24.89 -41.21
N ALA A 174 -9.72 25.75 -40.83
CA ALA A 174 -10.95 25.37 -40.15
C ALA A 174 -11.81 24.40 -40.99
N ALA A 175 -11.90 24.63 -42.30
CA ALA A 175 -12.64 23.77 -43.23
C ALA A 175 -12.00 22.38 -43.44
N SER A 176 -10.69 22.24 -43.15
CA SER A 176 -10.00 20.96 -43.23
C SER A 176 -10.31 20.00 -42.07
N PHE A 177 -10.85 20.52 -40.95
CA PHE A 177 -11.37 19.69 -39.88
C PHE A 177 -12.74 19.14 -40.27
N LYS A 178 -12.83 17.82 -40.44
CA LYS A 178 -14.14 17.17 -40.59
C LYS A 178 -14.93 17.32 -39.28
N PRO A 179 -16.19 17.80 -39.31
CA PRO A 179 -17.04 17.62 -38.15
C PRO A 179 -17.24 16.12 -37.95
N SER A 180 -16.87 15.62 -36.77
CA SER A 180 -17.33 14.31 -36.32
C SER A 180 -18.86 14.38 -36.22
N ILE A 181 -19.55 13.88 -37.24
CA ILE A 181 -20.97 13.53 -37.11
C ILE A 181 -20.96 12.28 -36.24
N ALA A 182 -20.98 12.49 -34.92
CA ALA A 182 -21.49 11.49 -34.01
C ALA A 182 -23.01 11.59 -34.08
N ASP A 183 -23.62 10.57 -34.68
CA ASP A 183 -25.06 10.41 -34.85
C ASP A 183 -25.86 10.61 -33.54
N THR A 184 -27.08 11.12 -33.73
CA THR A 184 -28.23 11.11 -32.81
C THR A 184 -28.43 9.81 -32.03
#